data_AF-A0A3N7I6C4-F1
#
_entry.id   AF-A0A3N7I6C4-F1
#
_cell.length_a   1.000
_cell.length_b   1.000
_cell.length_c   1.000
_cell.angle_alpha   90.00
_cell.angle_beta   90.00
_cell.angle_gamma   90.00
#
_symmetry.space_group_name_H-M   'P 1'
#
loop_
_entity.id
_entity.type
_entity.pdbx_description
1 polymer ?
#
loop_
_entity_poly.entity_id
_entity_poly.type
_entity_poly.pdbx_seq_one_letter_code
_entity_poly.pdbx_strand_id
1 'polypeptide(L)'
;MSTTNLSSHDTRTPLSVSELPLVIHPGEMHAHWAEAARAKGFDLIARVRDRLHVALRCQSCGGIHVTRHSVVMTAQPLCPHCIEARWRATASAAGLTWLGRDPDHRHYGRYLPSCGHEIRRQFSFVDRIAASAVSVRCETCLTHREEAEAARFRWTRLGRDPLGNASYRLYRHSCGHTQRIAVANMRWGQCDCAGCGQSWTAKPSYIYLLDIRHPQTKRHYLKLGYSSHPVKRHRHQLGLPKDAEVEVLRVVAMPTGHGACAHEKAAHARLKRDHPEALVPHPEYADIMNVVSEIYRPEALSILLATLDRIEVEIADAARIRSQDHLSTPPGIAASNDPEAPHDTPETPLPAAPATRTPAPSHPRRKPRPAGAAQDRHPILRRHWGLTG
;
A
#
# COMPACT_ATOMS: atom_id res chain seq x y z
N MET A 1 77.07 24.82 52.26
CA MET A 1 75.75 25.39 51.91
C MET A 1 75.80 25.86 50.46
N SER A 2 74.63 25.84 49.79
CA SER A 2 74.40 26.25 48.39
C SER A 2 74.43 25.13 47.34
N THR A 3 73.38 24.32 47.43
CA THR A 3 72.40 23.94 46.39
C THR A 3 72.85 23.89 44.92
N THR A 4 72.96 22.65 44.44
CA THR A 4 72.84 22.23 43.04
C THR A 4 71.46 22.59 42.48
N ASN A 5 71.41 23.26 41.33
CA ASN A 5 70.24 23.22 40.43
C ASN A 5 70.72 22.75 39.05
N LEU A 6 70.35 21.52 38.71
CA LEU A 6 70.56 20.92 37.41
C LEU A 6 69.40 21.27 36.47
N SER A 7 69.81 21.61 35.25
CA SER A 7 69.06 21.73 34.01
C SER A 7 67.91 20.74 33.83
N SER A 8 66.85 21.17 33.15
CA SER A 8 66.20 20.34 32.14
C SER A 8 65.50 21.21 31.10
N HIS A 9 66.08 21.19 29.90
CA HIS A 9 65.41 21.57 28.67
C HIS A 9 64.32 20.54 28.32
N ASP A 10 63.17 21.08 27.94
CA ASP A 10 62.29 20.60 26.88
C ASP A 10 61.66 19.19 27.01
N THR A 11 60.34 19.19 27.16
CA THR A 11 59.48 18.31 26.37
C THR A 11 58.08 18.90 26.37
N ARG A 12 57.80 19.75 25.37
CA ARG A 12 56.43 19.89 24.85
C ARG A 12 55.99 18.53 24.30
N THR A 13 55.50 17.68 25.18
CA THR A 13 54.74 16.51 24.77
C THR A 13 53.44 17.05 24.17
N PRO A 14 53.17 16.87 22.87
CA PRO A 14 51.81 17.04 22.39
C PRO A 14 50.99 16.00 23.16
N LEU A 15 50.12 16.47 24.05
CA LEU A 15 49.03 15.62 24.49
C LEU A 15 48.37 15.14 23.21
N SER A 16 48.33 13.82 23.03
CA SER A 16 47.63 13.19 21.90
C SER A 16 46.15 13.47 22.08
N VAL A 17 45.76 14.66 21.62
CA VAL A 17 44.40 15.17 21.54
C VAL A 17 43.79 14.45 20.36
N SER A 18 42.78 13.64 20.61
CA SER A 18 41.96 13.01 19.58
C SER A 18 41.67 14.00 18.44
N GLU A 19 42.36 13.80 17.31
CA GLU A 19 42.20 14.35 15.96
C GLU A 19 41.49 15.71 15.80
N LEU A 20 41.86 16.70 16.62
CA LEU A 20 41.49 18.09 16.39
C LEU A 20 42.79 18.90 16.38
N PRO A 21 43.20 19.49 15.24
CA PRO A 21 44.27 20.48 15.23
C PRO A 21 43.75 21.74 15.95
N LEU A 22 43.77 21.71 17.28
CA LEU A 22 43.39 22.84 18.10
C LEU A 22 44.59 23.79 18.16
N VAL A 23 44.48 24.94 17.52
CA VAL A 23 45.46 26.02 17.66
C VAL A 23 45.33 26.60 19.07
N ILE A 24 46.34 26.36 19.91
CA ILE A 24 46.39 26.87 21.28
C ILE A 24 46.58 28.38 21.21
N HIS A 25 45.71 29.12 21.91
CA HIS A 25 45.85 30.56 22.06
C HIS A 25 46.59 30.87 23.37
N PRO A 26 47.67 31.65 23.35
CA PRO A 26 48.44 31.95 24.57
C PRO A 26 47.62 32.79 25.55
N GLY A 27 47.90 32.64 26.85
CA GLY A 27 47.28 33.44 27.90
C GLY A 27 46.98 32.63 29.16
N GLU A 28 46.73 33.34 30.25
CA GLU A 28 46.47 32.73 31.56
C GLU A 28 45.15 31.95 31.55
N MET A 29 45.18 30.72 32.06
CA MET A 29 43.97 29.94 32.34
C MET A 29 43.57 30.17 33.79
N HIS A 30 42.64 31.09 34.02
CA HIS A 30 42.25 31.47 35.38
C HIS A 30 41.60 30.30 36.12
N ALA A 31 41.99 30.10 37.39
CA ALA A 31 41.51 28.98 38.22
C ALA A 31 39.98 28.91 38.32
N HIS A 32 39.32 30.07 38.41
CA HIS A 32 37.86 30.14 38.48
C HIS A 32 37.14 29.61 37.22
N TRP A 33 37.78 29.63 36.04
CA TRP A 33 37.22 29.02 34.82
C TRP A 33 37.31 27.50 34.86
N ALA A 34 38.43 26.97 35.35
CA ALA A 34 38.63 25.54 35.49
C ALA A 34 37.65 24.95 36.52
N GLU A 35 37.44 25.64 37.64
CA GLU A 35 36.47 25.23 38.66
C GLU A 35 35.03 25.29 38.12
N ALA A 36 34.66 26.35 37.39
CA ALA A 36 33.35 26.46 36.76
C ALA A 36 33.10 25.35 35.72
N ALA A 37 34.10 24.98 34.93
CA ALA A 37 34.00 23.86 33.99
C ALA A 37 33.79 22.53 34.73
N ARG A 38 34.58 22.28 35.80
CA ARG A 38 34.53 21.05 36.59
C ARG A 38 33.19 20.86 37.26
N ALA A 39 32.65 21.91 37.88
CA ALA A 39 31.32 21.91 38.48
C ALA A 39 30.20 21.56 37.47
N LYS A 40 30.45 21.78 36.17
CA LYS A 40 29.52 21.47 35.07
C LYS A 40 29.82 20.15 34.36
N GLY A 41 30.75 19.34 34.86
CA GLY A 41 31.12 18.03 34.33
C GLY A 41 32.16 18.06 33.19
N PHE A 42 33.00 19.09 33.14
CA PHE A 42 34.02 19.26 32.11
C PHE A 42 35.39 19.62 32.68
N ASP A 43 36.46 19.14 32.06
CA ASP A 43 37.82 19.61 32.34
C ASP A 43 38.21 20.70 31.34
N LEU A 44 38.64 21.85 31.85
CA LEU A 44 39.19 22.93 31.03
C LEU A 44 40.63 22.59 30.62
N ILE A 45 40.86 22.43 29.30
CA ILE A 45 42.15 21.95 28.77
C ILE A 45 43.07 23.11 28.39
N ALA A 46 42.55 24.06 27.58
CA ALA A 46 43.32 25.16 27.05
C ALA A 46 42.42 26.27 26.49
N ARG A 47 42.99 27.47 26.33
CA ARG A 47 42.46 28.48 25.40
C ARG A 47 42.84 28.09 23.97
N VAL A 48 41.91 28.20 23.04
CA VAL A 48 42.10 27.74 21.65
C VAL A 48 41.45 28.72 20.68
N ARG A 49 41.91 28.77 19.43
CA ARG A 49 41.44 29.68 18.35
C ARG A 49 41.70 31.16 18.63
N ASP A 50 41.15 31.71 19.71
CA ASP A 50 41.28 33.11 20.12
C ASP A 50 41.11 33.25 21.64
N ARG A 51 41.13 34.49 22.14
CA ARG A 51 40.96 34.79 23.58
C ARG A 51 39.60 34.39 24.18
N LEU A 52 38.58 34.17 23.34
CA LEU A 52 37.20 33.90 23.76
C LEU A 52 36.86 32.41 23.80
N HIS A 53 37.65 31.56 23.15
CA HIS A 53 37.34 30.13 23.01
C HIS A 53 38.24 29.26 23.88
N VAL A 54 37.64 28.22 24.44
CA VAL A 54 38.30 27.24 25.30
C VAL A 54 37.96 25.83 24.85
N ALA A 55 38.93 24.93 25.01
CA ALA A 55 38.75 23.51 24.80
C ALA A 55 38.32 22.86 26.12
N LEU A 56 37.21 22.13 26.07
CA LEU A 56 36.68 21.36 27.19
C LEU A 56 36.74 19.87 26.87
N ARG A 57 37.13 19.06 27.86
CA ARG A 57 36.98 17.61 27.85
C ARG A 57 35.77 17.22 28.65
N CYS A 58 34.85 16.46 28.08
CA CYS A 58 33.68 15.97 28.81
C CYS A 58 34.08 14.84 29.75
N GLN A 59 33.73 14.93 31.04
CA GLN A 59 34.05 13.88 32.01
C GLN A 59 33.22 12.60 31.80
N SER A 60 32.07 12.69 31.13
CA SER A 60 31.21 11.53 30.85
C SER A 60 31.67 10.69 29.65
N CYS A 61 32.11 11.32 28.55
CA CYS A 61 32.51 10.59 27.33
C CYS A 61 33.98 10.75 26.93
N GLY A 62 34.75 11.57 27.65
CA GLY A 62 36.14 11.91 27.31
C GLY A 62 36.30 12.84 26.09
N GLY A 63 35.22 13.09 25.33
CA GLY A 63 35.26 13.87 24.10
C GLY A 63 35.69 15.33 24.32
N ILE A 64 36.59 15.81 23.47
CA ILE A 64 37.09 17.19 23.49
C ILE A 64 36.30 18.04 22.50
N HIS A 65 35.87 19.22 22.92
CA HIS A 65 35.17 20.18 22.05
C HIS A 65 35.53 21.62 22.40
N VAL A 66 35.27 22.53 21.46
CA VAL A 66 35.52 23.97 21.64
C VAL A 66 34.22 24.68 21.95
N THR A 67 34.24 25.55 22.95
CA THR A 67 33.13 26.46 23.27
C THR A 67 33.66 27.85 23.61
N ARG A 68 32.79 28.85 23.68
CA ARG A 68 33.16 30.17 24.19
C ARG A 68 33.29 30.11 25.71
N HIS A 69 34.31 30.73 26.28
CA HIS A 69 34.50 30.79 27.73
C HIS A 69 33.29 31.40 28.45
N SER A 70 32.59 32.36 27.82
CA SER A 70 31.37 32.94 28.38
C SER A 70 30.29 31.89 28.62
N VAL A 71 30.16 30.87 27.77
CA VAL A 71 29.22 29.74 27.97
C VAL A 71 29.62 28.95 29.21
N VAL A 72 30.92 28.72 29.42
CA VAL A 72 31.42 28.06 30.63
C VAL A 72 31.08 28.85 31.89
N MET A 73 31.11 30.19 31.81
CA MET A 73 30.81 31.03 32.97
C MET A 73 29.31 31.15 33.23
N THR A 74 28.49 31.38 32.19
CA THR A 74 27.10 31.84 32.37
C THR A 74 26.03 30.79 32.06
N ALA A 75 26.37 29.66 31.43
CA ALA A 75 25.40 28.65 30.99
C ALA A 75 25.93 27.22 31.18
N GLN A 76 25.14 26.22 30.82
CA GLN A 76 25.57 24.81 30.81
C GLN A 76 26.14 24.45 29.41
N PRO A 77 27.45 24.15 29.28
CA PRO A 77 27.99 23.62 28.03
C PRO A 77 27.35 22.27 27.70
N LEU A 78 27.02 22.06 26.43
CA LEU A 78 26.52 20.79 25.92
C LEU A 78 27.63 20.07 25.15
N CYS A 79 27.93 18.84 25.53
CA CYS A 79 28.94 18.04 24.84
C CYS A 79 28.40 17.56 23.48
N PRO A 80 28.99 17.98 22.34
CA PRO A 80 28.55 17.54 21.02
C PRO A 80 28.70 16.03 20.82
N HIS A 81 29.72 15.41 21.43
CA HIS A 81 29.95 13.96 21.39
C HIS A 81 28.85 13.18 22.11
N CYS A 82 28.47 13.60 23.32
CA CYS A 82 27.35 12.97 24.04
C CYS A 82 26.01 13.17 23.29
N ILE A 83 25.80 14.34 22.70
CA ILE A 83 24.60 14.61 21.90
C ILE A 83 24.55 13.68 20.68
N GLU A 84 25.66 13.53 19.96
CA GLU A 84 25.72 12.63 18.81
C GLU A 84 25.56 11.16 19.20
N ALA A 85 26.22 10.72 20.27
CA ALA A 85 26.05 9.38 20.83
C ALA A 85 24.58 9.10 21.16
N ARG A 86 23.87 10.08 21.74
CA ARG A 86 22.43 9.98 21.98
C ARG A 86 21.65 9.84 20.67
N TRP A 87 21.93 10.63 19.63
CA TRP A 87 21.26 10.48 18.34
C TRP A 87 21.51 9.13 17.69
N ARG A 88 22.75 8.61 17.77
CA ARG A 88 23.10 7.26 17.29
C ARG A 88 22.30 6.19 18.03
N ALA A 89 22.20 6.30 19.35
CA ALA A 89 21.42 5.38 20.18
C ALA A 89 19.92 5.45 19.82
N THR A 90 19.34 6.65 19.69
CA THR A 90 17.94 6.82 19.26
C THR A 90 17.71 6.24 17.87
N ALA A 91 18.62 6.47 16.92
CA ALA A 91 18.53 5.90 15.57
C ALA A 91 18.50 4.36 15.63
N SER A 92 19.41 3.76 16.39
CA SER A 92 19.46 2.31 16.58
C SER A 92 18.17 1.76 17.19
N ALA A 93 17.62 2.42 18.22
CA ALA A 93 16.35 2.05 18.83
C ALA A 93 15.17 2.17 17.86
N ALA A 94 15.24 3.11 16.91
CA ALA A 94 14.28 3.28 15.83
C ALA A 94 14.48 2.31 14.65
N GLY A 95 15.47 1.40 14.71
CA GLY A 95 15.81 0.50 13.60
C GLY A 95 16.45 1.21 12.40
N LEU A 96 17.16 2.32 12.66
CA LEU A 96 17.83 3.15 11.67
C LEU A 96 19.35 3.21 11.94
N THR A 97 20.16 3.27 10.90
CA THR A 97 21.58 3.60 11.01
C THR A 97 21.77 5.11 10.90
N TRP A 98 22.51 5.71 11.83
CA TRP A 98 22.87 7.14 11.80
C TRP A 98 23.96 7.41 10.77
N LEU A 99 23.73 8.36 9.86
CA LEU A 99 24.69 8.78 8.82
C LEU A 99 25.28 10.18 9.05
N GLY A 100 24.86 10.87 10.11
CA GLY A 100 25.30 12.21 10.45
C GLY A 100 24.19 13.25 10.37
N ARG A 101 24.55 14.47 10.78
CA ARG A 101 23.65 15.62 10.74
C ARG A 101 23.47 16.11 9.31
N ASP A 102 22.33 16.70 9.06
CA ASP A 102 22.12 17.54 7.88
C ASP A 102 23.02 18.79 7.98
N PRO A 103 23.82 19.10 6.94
CA PRO A 103 24.75 20.23 6.94
C PRO A 103 24.02 21.58 6.90
N ASP A 104 22.85 21.64 6.27
CA ASP A 104 22.10 22.86 6.01
C ASP A 104 21.04 23.12 7.09
N HIS A 105 20.61 22.08 7.80
CA HIS A 105 19.54 22.18 8.79
C HIS A 105 19.86 21.52 10.13
N ARG A 106 20.13 22.36 11.13
CA ARG A 106 20.52 21.95 12.49
C ARG A 106 19.56 20.98 13.21
N HIS A 107 18.29 20.91 12.80
CA HIS A 107 17.25 20.08 13.41
C HIS A 107 17.05 18.72 12.71
N TYR A 108 17.80 18.46 11.64
CA TYR A 108 17.68 17.25 10.82
C TYR A 108 18.95 16.39 10.89
N GLY A 109 18.72 15.09 10.71
CA GLY A 109 19.74 14.09 10.51
C GLY A 109 19.47 13.25 9.26
N ARG A 110 20.52 12.56 8.80
CA ARG A 110 20.47 11.58 7.71
C ARG A 110 20.57 10.18 8.30
N TYR A 111 19.76 9.28 7.79
CA TYR A 111 19.59 7.94 8.35
C TYR A 111 19.47 6.89 7.23
N LEU A 112 19.89 5.66 7.50
CA LEU A 112 19.71 4.52 6.62
C LEU A 112 18.73 3.52 7.28
N PRO A 113 17.51 3.35 6.75
CA PRO A 113 16.60 2.28 7.14
C PRO A 113 17.03 0.94 6.51
N SER A 114 16.40 -0.15 6.96
CA SER A 114 16.63 -1.51 6.42
C SER A 114 16.35 -1.65 4.92
N CYS A 115 15.57 -0.74 4.31
CA CYS A 115 15.35 -0.72 2.87
C CYS A 115 16.53 -0.17 2.05
N GLY A 116 17.59 0.31 2.69
CA GLY A 116 18.82 0.79 2.03
C GLY A 116 18.74 2.18 1.41
N HIS A 117 17.62 2.89 1.53
CA HIS A 117 17.47 4.25 1.01
C HIS A 117 17.78 5.29 2.08
N GLU A 118 18.71 6.20 1.80
CA GLU A 118 18.97 7.32 2.71
C GLU A 118 17.71 8.19 2.89
N ILE A 119 17.35 8.46 4.15
CA ILE A 119 16.24 9.33 4.52
C ILE A 119 16.71 10.49 5.39
N ARG A 120 16.03 11.62 5.22
CA ARG A 120 16.26 12.84 5.98
C ARG A 120 15.11 13.07 6.96
N ARG A 121 15.40 13.17 8.26
CA ARG A 121 14.36 13.31 9.31
C ARG A 121 14.75 14.29 10.41
N GLN A 122 13.74 14.90 11.01
CA GLN A 122 13.93 15.68 12.24
C GLN A 122 14.21 14.73 13.41
N PHE A 123 15.02 15.18 14.36
CA PHE A 123 15.34 14.40 15.57
C PHE A 123 14.08 14.00 16.34
N SER A 124 13.15 14.93 16.56
CA SER A 124 11.89 14.69 17.26
C SER A 124 11.01 13.64 16.59
N PHE A 125 11.10 13.50 15.26
CA PHE A 125 10.38 12.45 14.54
C PHE A 125 11.02 11.08 14.79
N VAL A 126 12.35 11.01 14.83
CA VAL A 126 13.08 9.76 15.12
C VAL A 126 12.89 9.33 16.57
N ASP A 127 12.80 10.28 17.51
CA ASP A 127 12.45 9.98 18.91
C ASP A 127 11.08 9.28 19.00
N ARG A 128 10.09 9.72 18.21
CA ARG A 128 8.76 9.08 18.14
C ARG A 128 8.80 7.69 17.51
N ILE A 129 9.70 7.45 16.55
CA ILE A 129 9.90 6.11 15.98
C ILE A 129 10.52 5.18 17.02
N ALA A 130 11.56 5.64 17.73
CA ALA A 130 12.22 4.87 18.79
C ALA A 130 11.23 4.52 19.92
N ALA A 131 10.28 5.43 20.23
CA ALA A 131 9.18 5.18 21.15
C ALA A 131 8.04 4.31 20.57
N SER A 132 8.19 3.76 19.35
CA SER A 132 7.17 3.01 18.62
C SER A 132 5.83 3.73 18.40
N ALA A 133 5.79 5.06 18.57
CA ALA A 133 4.58 5.85 18.39
C ALA A 133 4.23 6.06 16.91
N VAL A 134 5.22 5.96 16.01
CA VAL A 134 5.04 6.04 14.56
C VAL A 134 6.00 5.09 13.85
N SER A 135 5.61 4.60 12.68
CA SER A 135 6.48 3.78 11.84
C SER A 135 7.47 4.62 11.02
N VAL A 136 8.62 4.01 10.71
CA VAL A 136 9.55 4.54 9.71
C VAL A 136 8.83 4.67 8.37
N ARG A 137 9.02 5.81 7.72
CA ARG A 137 8.54 6.05 6.35
C ARG A 137 9.75 6.36 5.47
N CYS A 138 9.84 5.73 4.31
CA CYS A 138 10.81 6.03 3.27
C CYS A 138 10.06 6.49 2.01
N GLU A 139 10.37 7.69 1.52
CA GLU A 139 9.73 8.29 0.34
C GLU A 139 10.00 7.49 -0.93
N THR A 140 11.19 6.90 -1.06
CA THR A 140 11.57 6.07 -2.21
C THR A 140 10.76 4.78 -2.23
N CYS A 141 10.71 4.05 -1.12
CA CYS A 141 9.87 2.84 -1.00
C CYS A 141 8.39 3.16 -1.23
N LEU A 142 7.90 4.28 -0.71
CA LEU A 142 6.53 4.72 -0.95
C LEU A 142 6.28 4.95 -2.44
N THR A 143 7.21 5.63 -3.13
CA THR A 143 7.11 5.93 -4.56
C THR A 143 7.13 4.64 -5.39
N HIS A 144 8.06 3.73 -5.13
CA HIS A 144 8.11 2.43 -5.82
C HIS A 144 6.83 1.62 -5.63
N ARG A 145 6.25 1.64 -4.41
CA ARG A 145 4.96 0.99 -4.16
C ARG A 145 3.83 1.64 -4.96
N GLU A 146 3.73 2.97 -4.93
CA GLU A 146 2.71 3.72 -5.71
C GLU A 146 2.85 3.47 -7.22
N GLU A 147 4.07 3.36 -7.73
CA GLU A 147 4.37 3.03 -9.13
C GLU A 147 3.96 1.60 -9.50
N ALA A 148 4.28 0.64 -8.63
CA ALA A 148 3.85 -0.75 -8.81
C ALA A 148 2.31 -0.88 -8.77
N GLU A 149 1.64 -0.17 -7.85
CA GLU A 149 0.18 -0.08 -7.79
C GLU A 149 -0.40 0.50 -9.09
N ALA A 150 0.19 1.57 -9.62
CA ALA A 150 -0.26 2.18 -10.87
C ALA A 150 -0.08 1.24 -12.08
N ALA A 151 1.08 0.58 -12.18
CA ALA A 151 1.40 -0.32 -13.27
C ALA A 151 0.39 -1.48 -13.37
N ARG A 152 -0.09 -2.00 -12.23
CA ARG A 152 -1.14 -3.05 -12.19
C ARG A 152 -2.42 -2.64 -12.90
N PHE A 153 -2.72 -1.34 -12.96
CA PHE A 153 -3.92 -0.80 -13.59
C PHE A 153 -3.63 -0.07 -14.91
N ARG A 154 -2.46 -0.31 -15.52
CA ARG A 154 -2.01 0.33 -16.77
C ARG A 154 -1.86 1.85 -16.66
N TRP A 155 -1.49 2.31 -15.47
CA TRP A 155 -1.12 3.70 -15.20
C TRP A 155 0.37 3.82 -14.91
N THR A 156 0.94 4.97 -15.25
CA THR A 156 2.29 5.38 -14.87
C THR A 156 2.17 6.58 -13.95
N ARG A 157 2.82 6.55 -12.77
CA ARG A 157 2.89 7.69 -11.88
C ARG A 157 3.85 8.73 -12.46
N LEU A 158 3.40 9.97 -12.60
CA LEU A 158 4.23 11.08 -13.08
C LEU A 158 4.83 11.89 -11.93
N GLY A 159 4.14 11.98 -10.78
CA GLY A 159 4.65 12.72 -9.63
C GLY A 159 3.61 13.09 -8.60
N ARG A 160 3.97 14.06 -7.75
CA ARG A 160 3.06 14.66 -6.77
C ARG A 160 1.90 15.37 -7.47
N ASP A 161 0.83 15.61 -6.73
CA ASP A 161 -0.30 16.40 -7.23
C ASP A 161 0.16 17.84 -7.57
N PRO A 162 -0.07 18.34 -8.80
CA PRO A 162 0.21 19.73 -9.16
C PRO A 162 -0.54 20.76 -8.30
N LEU A 163 -1.69 20.38 -7.73
CA LEU A 163 -2.46 21.24 -6.83
C LEU A 163 -2.07 21.08 -5.35
N GLY A 164 -0.99 20.33 -5.06
CA GLY A 164 -0.47 20.18 -3.70
C GLY A 164 -1.27 19.27 -2.77
N ASN A 165 -2.31 18.56 -3.25
CA ASN A 165 -3.06 17.65 -2.39
C ASN A 165 -2.28 16.34 -2.16
N ALA A 166 -1.86 16.12 -0.91
CA ALA A 166 -1.09 14.95 -0.51
C ALA A 166 -1.81 13.61 -0.75
N SER A 167 -3.14 13.60 -0.84
CA SER A 167 -3.96 12.42 -1.13
C SER A 167 -4.03 12.06 -2.62
N TYR A 168 -3.51 12.93 -3.49
CA TYR A 168 -3.54 12.76 -4.95
C TYR A 168 -2.14 12.64 -5.53
N ARG A 169 -2.06 12.04 -6.72
CA ARG A 169 -0.88 12.04 -7.58
C ARG A 169 -1.32 12.30 -9.01
N LEU A 170 -0.37 12.72 -9.83
CA LEU A 170 -0.55 12.80 -11.27
C LEU A 170 -0.18 11.46 -11.90
N TYR A 171 -1.05 10.92 -12.75
CA TYR A 171 -0.81 9.67 -13.46
C TYR A 171 -1.09 9.83 -14.96
N ARG A 172 -0.41 9.02 -15.77
CA ARG A 172 -0.65 8.84 -17.20
C ARG A 172 -1.17 7.44 -17.47
N HIS A 173 -2.30 7.33 -18.16
CA HIS A 173 -2.85 6.05 -18.59
C HIS A 173 -2.08 5.53 -19.81
N SER A 174 -2.17 4.23 -20.10
CA SER A 174 -1.57 3.63 -21.29
C SER A 174 -2.11 4.20 -22.62
N CYS A 175 -3.28 4.85 -22.62
CA CYS A 175 -3.79 5.59 -23.79
C CYS A 175 -3.16 6.99 -23.97
N GLY A 176 -2.27 7.40 -23.07
CA GLY A 176 -1.62 8.72 -23.08
C GLY A 176 -2.33 9.80 -22.24
N HIS A 177 -3.60 9.61 -21.87
CA HIS A 177 -4.33 10.58 -21.06
C HIS A 177 -3.71 10.75 -19.66
N THR A 178 -3.59 11.99 -19.21
CA THR A 178 -3.01 12.33 -17.90
C THR A 178 -4.07 12.94 -16.99
N GLN A 179 -4.17 12.44 -15.76
CA GLN A 179 -5.14 12.97 -14.80
C GLN A 179 -4.68 12.79 -13.35
N ARG A 180 -5.30 13.58 -12.47
CA ARG A 180 -5.13 13.48 -11.03
C ARG A 180 -5.98 12.33 -10.51
N ILE A 181 -5.39 11.45 -9.72
CA ILE A 181 -6.10 10.31 -9.11
C ILE A 181 -5.72 10.25 -7.63
N ALA A 182 -6.72 10.03 -6.77
CA ALA A 182 -6.49 9.78 -5.37
C ALA A 182 -5.66 8.50 -5.19
N VAL A 183 -4.61 8.54 -4.36
CA VAL A 183 -3.73 7.37 -4.09
C VAL A 183 -4.55 6.18 -3.61
N ALA A 184 -5.55 6.43 -2.77
CA ALA A 184 -6.46 5.39 -2.29
C ALA A 184 -7.23 4.72 -3.44
N ASN A 185 -7.69 5.48 -4.43
CA ASN A 185 -8.43 4.93 -5.57
C ASN A 185 -7.49 4.14 -6.49
N MET A 186 -6.28 4.67 -6.75
CA MET A 186 -5.27 3.96 -7.56
C MET A 186 -4.90 2.62 -6.93
N ARG A 187 -4.67 2.58 -5.61
CA ARG A 187 -4.33 1.34 -4.88
C ARG A 187 -5.35 0.22 -5.10
N TRP A 188 -6.63 0.56 -5.27
CA TRP A 188 -7.71 -0.40 -5.50
C TRP A 188 -8.11 -0.53 -6.97
N GLY A 189 -7.51 0.22 -7.90
CA GLY A 189 -7.94 0.28 -9.30
C GLY A 189 -9.32 0.90 -9.49
N GLN A 190 -9.79 1.69 -8.51
CA GLN A 190 -11.05 2.44 -8.55
C GLN A 190 -10.87 3.77 -9.29
N CYS A 191 -10.23 3.72 -10.45
CA CYS A 191 -9.99 4.88 -11.29
C CYS A 191 -10.28 4.54 -12.74
N ASP A 192 -11.01 5.44 -13.37
CA ASP A 192 -11.29 5.42 -14.80
C ASP A 192 -10.44 6.43 -15.52
N CYS A 193 -9.96 6.04 -16.70
CA CYS A 193 -9.32 6.99 -17.59
C CYS A 193 -10.41 7.89 -18.17
N ALA A 194 -10.33 9.19 -17.95
CA ALA A 194 -11.29 10.14 -18.53
C ALA A 194 -11.19 10.22 -20.06
N GLY A 195 -10.07 9.77 -20.66
CA GLY A 195 -9.87 9.75 -22.10
C GLY A 195 -10.37 8.48 -22.82
N CYS A 196 -10.31 7.30 -22.18
CA CYS A 196 -10.68 6.04 -22.85
C CYS A 196 -11.38 5.01 -21.94
N GLY A 197 -11.68 5.37 -20.69
CA GLY A 197 -12.31 4.48 -19.73
C GLY A 197 -13.76 4.20 -20.10
N GLN A 198 -14.20 2.96 -19.87
CA GLN A 198 -15.62 2.61 -19.94
C GLN A 198 -16.26 2.87 -18.57
N SER A 199 -17.55 3.20 -18.54
CA SER A 199 -18.29 3.39 -17.29
C SER A 199 -18.22 2.15 -16.39
N TRP A 200 -18.39 2.35 -15.09
CA TRP A 200 -18.33 1.31 -14.06
C TRP A 200 -19.19 0.06 -14.36
N THR A 201 -20.27 0.23 -15.15
CA THR A 201 -21.17 -0.82 -15.63
C THR A 201 -20.55 -1.79 -16.65
N ALA A 202 -19.57 -1.34 -17.44
CA ALA A 202 -18.96 -2.15 -18.50
C ALA A 202 -17.69 -2.89 -18.02
N LYS A 203 -17.11 -2.48 -16.89
CA LYS A 203 -15.94 -3.13 -16.29
C LYS A 203 -16.27 -4.48 -15.65
N PRO A 204 -15.33 -5.43 -15.61
CA PRO A 204 -15.50 -6.65 -14.83
C PRO A 204 -15.88 -6.38 -13.38
N SER A 205 -16.70 -7.27 -12.82
CA SER A 205 -17.22 -7.20 -11.47
C SER A 205 -17.31 -8.60 -10.88
N TYR A 206 -17.81 -8.73 -9.66
CA TYR A 206 -17.98 -10.01 -9.01
C TYR A 206 -19.35 -10.10 -8.35
N ILE A 207 -19.91 -11.31 -8.34
CA ILE A 207 -20.96 -11.70 -7.40
C ILE A 207 -20.28 -12.45 -6.26
N TYR A 208 -20.64 -12.14 -5.02
CA TYR A 208 -19.99 -12.68 -3.83
C TYR A 208 -21.02 -13.21 -2.84
N LEU A 209 -20.59 -14.17 -2.02
CA LEU A 209 -21.31 -14.68 -0.86
C LEU A 209 -20.46 -14.43 0.39
N LEU A 210 -21.04 -13.77 1.38
CA LEU A 210 -20.42 -13.51 2.69
C LEU A 210 -21.07 -14.34 3.78
N ASP A 211 -20.25 -14.75 4.74
CA ASP A 211 -20.66 -15.20 6.07
C ASP A 211 -20.53 -14.03 7.05
N ILE A 212 -21.57 -13.70 7.79
CA ILE A 212 -21.59 -12.59 8.74
C ILE A 212 -22.02 -13.11 10.11
N ARG A 213 -21.14 -13.00 11.10
CA ARG A 213 -21.39 -13.45 12.47
C ARG A 213 -21.22 -12.29 13.43
N HIS A 214 -22.14 -12.15 14.38
CA HIS A 214 -22.05 -11.16 15.44
C HIS A 214 -22.04 -11.87 16.80
N PRO A 215 -20.85 -12.15 17.37
CA PRO A 215 -20.68 -13.00 18.56
C PRO A 215 -21.54 -12.56 19.76
N GLN A 216 -21.64 -11.25 20.00
CA GLN A 216 -22.31 -10.63 21.13
C GLN A 216 -23.81 -10.93 21.12
N THR A 217 -24.45 -10.82 19.95
CA THR A 217 -25.87 -11.12 19.78
C THR A 217 -26.14 -12.57 19.37
N LYS A 218 -25.08 -13.35 19.11
CA LYS A 218 -25.15 -14.71 18.52
C LYS A 218 -25.95 -14.77 17.21
N ARG A 219 -26.01 -13.66 16.47
CA ARG A 219 -26.72 -13.58 15.19
C ARG A 219 -25.79 -13.98 14.06
N HIS A 220 -26.33 -14.69 13.09
CA HIS A 220 -25.59 -15.27 11.97
C HIS A 220 -26.41 -15.11 10.70
N TYR A 221 -25.79 -14.53 9.67
CA TYR A 221 -26.43 -14.21 8.40
C TYR A 221 -25.51 -14.52 7.22
N LEU A 222 -26.12 -14.79 6.08
CA LEU A 222 -25.45 -14.86 4.79
C LEU A 222 -25.85 -13.66 3.93
N LYS A 223 -24.89 -13.08 3.21
CA LYS A 223 -25.17 -12.02 2.22
C LYS A 223 -24.69 -12.43 0.85
N LEU A 224 -25.63 -12.54 -0.09
CA LEU A 224 -25.35 -12.57 -1.52
C LEU A 224 -25.42 -11.14 -2.06
N GLY A 225 -24.50 -10.75 -2.93
CA GLY A 225 -24.53 -9.44 -3.58
C GLY A 225 -23.44 -9.30 -4.64
N TYR A 226 -23.34 -8.12 -5.26
CA TYR A 226 -22.31 -7.86 -6.26
C TYR A 226 -21.44 -6.63 -5.95
N SER A 227 -20.18 -6.67 -6.39
CA SER A 227 -19.25 -5.55 -6.29
C SER A 227 -18.01 -5.79 -7.15
N SER A 228 -17.41 -4.72 -7.65
CA SER A 228 -16.05 -4.77 -8.20
C SER A 228 -14.99 -5.04 -7.12
N HIS A 229 -15.30 -4.83 -5.83
CA HIS A 229 -14.38 -4.99 -4.70
C HIS A 229 -15.05 -5.62 -3.46
N PRO A 230 -15.39 -6.92 -3.48
CA PRO A 230 -16.11 -7.59 -2.39
C PRO A 230 -15.45 -7.45 -1.00
N VAL A 231 -14.11 -7.45 -0.95
CA VAL A 231 -13.34 -7.33 0.30
C VAL A 231 -13.47 -5.93 0.93
N LYS A 232 -13.50 -4.87 0.12
CA LYS A 232 -13.67 -3.50 0.62
C LYS A 232 -15.12 -3.23 1.05
N ARG A 233 -16.07 -3.82 0.32
CA ARG A 233 -17.52 -3.59 0.51
C ARG A 233 -17.98 -3.99 1.92
N HIS A 234 -17.56 -5.15 2.42
CA HIS A 234 -18.01 -5.58 3.75
C HIS A 234 -17.42 -4.74 4.90
N ARG A 235 -16.15 -4.29 4.79
CA ARG A 235 -15.48 -3.51 5.86
C ARG A 235 -16.01 -2.09 6.03
N HIS A 236 -16.60 -1.50 4.98
CA HIS A 236 -16.92 -0.07 4.99
C HIS A 236 -18.36 0.28 4.60
N GLN A 237 -19.12 -0.60 3.92
CA GLN A 237 -20.44 -0.26 3.37
C GLN A 237 -21.61 -0.98 4.05
N LEU A 238 -21.38 -2.05 4.80
CA LEU A 238 -22.48 -2.79 5.45
C LEU A 238 -22.94 -2.16 6.78
N GLY A 239 -22.19 -1.20 7.33
CA GLY A 239 -22.53 -0.57 8.60
C GLY A 239 -22.41 -1.50 9.81
N LEU A 240 -21.67 -2.60 9.67
CA LEU A 240 -21.55 -3.63 10.69
C LEU A 240 -20.86 -3.08 11.96
N PRO A 241 -21.26 -3.55 13.16
CA PRO A 241 -20.54 -3.35 14.41
C PRO A 241 -19.06 -3.76 14.31
N LYS A 242 -18.20 -3.15 15.12
CA LYS A 242 -16.73 -3.36 15.06
C LYS A 242 -16.30 -4.79 15.38
N ASP A 243 -17.13 -5.49 16.14
CA ASP A 243 -17.01 -6.86 16.61
C ASP A 243 -17.68 -7.89 15.69
N ALA A 244 -18.32 -7.44 14.59
CA ALA A 244 -18.84 -8.35 13.59
C ALA A 244 -17.68 -9.04 12.83
N GLU A 245 -17.78 -10.36 12.70
CA GLU A 245 -16.88 -11.19 11.92
C GLU A 245 -17.47 -11.39 10.53
N VAL A 246 -16.67 -11.16 9.48
CA VAL A 246 -17.09 -11.34 8.09
C VAL A 246 -16.09 -12.18 7.31
N GLU A 247 -16.58 -13.25 6.68
CA GLU A 247 -15.80 -14.14 5.81
C GLU A 247 -16.36 -14.10 4.37
N VAL A 248 -15.48 -14.10 3.37
CA VAL A 248 -15.90 -14.26 1.96
C VAL A 248 -15.92 -15.75 1.64
N LEU A 249 -17.11 -16.35 1.57
CA LEU A 249 -17.28 -17.78 1.29
C LEU A 249 -17.02 -18.12 -0.17
N ARG A 250 -17.51 -17.28 -1.10
CA ARG A 250 -17.35 -17.51 -2.55
C ARG A 250 -17.42 -16.21 -3.34
N VAL A 251 -16.75 -16.21 -4.49
CA VAL A 251 -16.77 -15.11 -5.48
C VAL A 251 -16.86 -15.71 -6.88
N VAL A 252 -17.78 -15.21 -7.71
CA VAL A 252 -17.92 -15.53 -9.14
C VAL A 252 -17.54 -14.31 -9.95
N ALA A 253 -16.61 -14.47 -10.90
CA ALA A 253 -16.15 -13.40 -11.77
C ALA A 253 -17.17 -13.11 -12.88
N MET A 254 -17.51 -11.83 -13.04
CA MET A 254 -18.46 -11.34 -14.03
C MET A 254 -17.72 -10.50 -15.07
N PRO A 255 -17.97 -10.73 -16.37
CA PRO A 255 -17.32 -9.93 -17.42
C PRO A 255 -17.61 -8.44 -17.33
N THR A 256 -18.80 -8.07 -16.84
CA THR A 256 -19.22 -6.67 -16.68
C THR A 256 -20.01 -6.47 -15.38
N GLY A 257 -20.00 -5.25 -14.84
CA GLY A 257 -20.82 -4.84 -13.69
C GLY A 257 -22.31 -4.88 -13.99
N HIS A 258 -22.70 -4.57 -15.23
CA HIS A 258 -24.07 -4.73 -15.71
C HIS A 258 -24.51 -6.20 -15.66
N GLY A 259 -23.66 -7.12 -16.15
CA GLY A 259 -23.91 -8.56 -16.06
C GLY A 259 -24.00 -9.02 -14.61
N ALA A 260 -23.09 -8.56 -13.74
CA ALA A 260 -23.12 -8.85 -12.31
C ALA A 260 -24.46 -8.46 -11.66
N CYS A 261 -24.89 -7.21 -11.89
CA CYS A 261 -26.16 -6.69 -11.39
C CYS A 261 -27.37 -7.45 -11.95
N ALA A 262 -27.36 -7.79 -13.23
CA ALA A 262 -28.46 -8.52 -13.87
C ALA A 262 -28.61 -9.95 -13.33
N HIS A 263 -27.51 -10.73 -13.27
CA HIS A 263 -27.53 -12.09 -12.73
C HIS A 263 -27.84 -12.12 -11.23
N GLU A 264 -27.31 -11.16 -10.46
CA GLU A 264 -27.60 -11.05 -9.03
C GLU A 264 -29.09 -10.75 -8.77
N LYS A 265 -29.67 -9.77 -9.48
CA LYS A 265 -31.12 -9.48 -9.37
C LYS A 265 -31.97 -10.67 -9.77
N ALA A 266 -31.60 -11.37 -10.84
CA ALA A 266 -32.31 -12.58 -11.29
C ALA A 266 -32.23 -13.70 -10.24
N ALA A 267 -31.06 -13.88 -9.61
CA ALA A 267 -30.86 -14.83 -8.52
C ALA A 267 -31.72 -14.47 -7.30
N HIS A 268 -31.74 -13.21 -6.87
CA HIS A 268 -32.60 -12.77 -5.76
C HIS A 268 -34.08 -12.94 -6.06
N ALA A 269 -34.52 -12.63 -7.28
CA ALA A 269 -35.91 -12.82 -7.69
C ALA A 269 -36.32 -14.30 -7.66
N ARG A 270 -35.43 -15.21 -8.08
CA ARG A 270 -35.66 -16.66 -8.00
C ARG A 270 -35.67 -17.14 -6.55
N LEU A 271 -34.67 -16.77 -5.76
CA LEU A 271 -34.57 -17.17 -4.35
C LEU A 271 -35.80 -16.71 -3.55
N LYS A 272 -36.28 -15.49 -3.78
CA LYS A 272 -37.49 -14.97 -3.13
C LYS A 272 -38.75 -15.75 -3.51
N ARG A 273 -38.82 -16.29 -4.73
CA ARG A 273 -39.96 -17.06 -5.22
C ARG A 273 -39.92 -18.51 -4.71
N ASP A 274 -38.76 -19.14 -4.82
CA ASP A 274 -38.59 -20.58 -4.61
C ASP A 274 -38.29 -20.91 -3.13
N HIS A 275 -37.66 -19.98 -2.41
CA HIS A 275 -37.20 -20.13 -1.02
C HIS A 275 -37.46 -18.87 -0.18
N PRO A 276 -38.71 -18.38 -0.07
CA PRO A 276 -39.01 -17.20 0.73
C PRO A 276 -38.60 -17.34 2.20
N GLU A 277 -38.62 -18.56 2.75
CA GLU A 277 -38.20 -18.90 4.12
C GLU A 277 -36.72 -18.66 4.40
N ALA A 278 -35.89 -18.69 3.35
CA ALA A 278 -34.46 -18.46 3.44
C ALA A 278 -34.12 -16.98 3.63
N LEU A 279 -35.02 -16.05 3.28
CA LEU A 279 -34.79 -14.62 3.44
C LEU A 279 -35.01 -14.20 4.89
N VAL A 280 -34.15 -13.29 5.35
CA VAL A 280 -34.31 -12.65 6.65
C VAL A 280 -35.13 -11.37 6.45
N PRO A 281 -36.23 -11.18 7.19
CA PRO A 281 -36.96 -9.91 7.25
C PRO A 281 -36.07 -8.77 7.76
N HIS A 282 -36.15 -7.59 7.12
CA HIS A 282 -35.33 -6.43 7.50
C HIS A 282 -35.35 -6.07 9.00
N PRO A 283 -36.51 -6.08 9.71
CA PRO A 283 -36.55 -5.76 11.14
C PRO A 283 -35.66 -6.66 12.02
N GLU A 284 -35.33 -7.88 11.60
CA GLU A 284 -34.48 -8.80 12.38
C GLU A 284 -33.00 -8.36 12.42
N TYR A 285 -32.56 -7.49 11.49
CA TYR A 285 -31.15 -7.10 11.36
C TYR A 285 -30.91 -5.60 11.13
N ALA A 286 -31.96 -4.77 11.14
CA ALA A 286 -31.84 -3.33 10.87
C ALA A 286 -30.96 -2.57 11.88
N ASP A 287 -30.80 -3.12 13.09
CA ASP A 287 -29.97 -2.60 14.18
C ASP A 287 -28.47 -2.88 14.01
N ILE A 288 -28.11 -3.84 13.14
CA ILE A 288 -26.73 -4.30 12.96
C ILE A 288 -26.18 -4.08 11.54
N MET A 289 -27.03 -3.81 10.56
CA MET A 289 -26.62 -3.65 9.17
C MET A 289 -27.43 -2.56 8.46
N ASN A 290 -26.77 -1.78 7.62
CA ASN A 290 -27.38 -0.69 6.86
C ASN A 290 -28.08 -1.15 5.56
N VAL A 291 -28.06 -2.44 5.25
CA VAL A 291 -28.71 -2.97 4.05
C VAL A 291 -30.18 -3.28 4.33
N VAL A 292 -31.01 -3.26 3.29
CA VAL A 292 -32.47 -3.48 3.41
C VAL A 292 -32.95 -4.80 2.82
N SER A 293 -32.06 -5.53 2.14
CA SER A 293 -32.38 -6.77 1.43
C SER A 293 -31.14 -7.64 1.21
N GLU A 294 -31.36 -8.80 0.57
CA GLU A 294 -30.31 -9.75 0.14
C GLU A 294 -29.57 -10.41 1.32
N ILE A 295 -30.25 -10.49 2.46
CA ILE A 295 -29.80 -11.17 3.67
C ILE A 295 -30.57 -12.49 3.81
N TYR A 296 -29.82 -13.55 4.07
CA TYR A 296 -30.31 -14.92 4.13
C TYR A 296 -29.96 -15.59 5.45
N ARG A 297 -30.76 -16.56 5.84
CA ARG A 297 -30.50 -17.42 6.99
C ARG A 297 -29.32 -18.37 6.73
N PRO A 298 -28.55 -18.78 7.75
CA PRO A 298 -27.42 -19.70 7.60
C PRO A 298 -27.75 -21.02 6.91
N GLU A 299 -28.96 -21.53 7.12
CA GLU A 299 -29.44 -22.80 6.56
C GLU A 299 -29.53 -22.76 5.02
N ALA A 300 -29.60 -21.55 4.44
CA ALA A 300 -29.67 -21.34 3.00
C ALA A 300 -28.32 -21.51 2.28
N LEU A 301 -27.22 -21.79 3.01
CA LEU A 301 -25.87 -21.84 2.45
C LEU A 301 -25.76 -22.74 1.21
N SER A 302 -26.30 -23.96 1.28
CA SER A 302 -26.26 -24.93 0.18
C SER A 302 -26.98 -24.40 -1.07
N ILE A 303 -28.14 -23.75 -0.90
CA ILE A 303 -28.95 -23.17 -1.97
C ILE A 303 -28.24 -21.97 -2.60
N LEU A 304 -27.59 -21.13 -1.79
CA LEU A 304 -26.82 -19.97 -2.27
C LEU A 304 -25.58 -20.42 -3.06
N LEU A 305 -24.86 -21.45 -2.59
CA LEU A 305 -23.74 -22.03 -3.31
C LEU A 305 -24.17 -22.62 -4.66
N ALA A 306 -25.27 -23.39 -4.68
CA ALA A 306 -25.83 -23.94 -5.93
C ALA A 306 -26.30 -22.83 -6.90
N THR A 307 -26.76 -21.70 -6.36
CA THR A 307 -27.12 -20.53 -7.17
C THR A 307 -25.90 -19.90 -7.82
N LEU A 308 -24.78 -19.80 -7.10
CA LEU A 308 -23.51 -19.34 -7.66
C LEU A 308 -22.95 -20.32 -8.70
N ASP A 309 -23.07 -21.64 -8.48
CA ASP A 309 -22.68 -22.65 -9.48
C ASP A 309 -23.45 -22.44 -10.80
N ARG A 310 -24.76 -22.21 -10.72
CA ARG A 310 -25.60 -21.97 -11.89
C ARG A 310 -25.17 -20.74 -12.68
N ILE A 311 -24.93 -19.63 -11.98
CA ILE A 311 -24.46 -18.38 -12.59
C ILE A 311 -23.12 -18.61 -13.30
N GLU A 312 -22.20 -19.34 -12.68
CA GLU A 312 -20.89 -19.64 -13.25
C GLU A 312 -21.00 -20.47 -14.54
N VAL A 313 -21.90 -21.46 -14.57
CA VAL A 313 -22.22 -22.24 -15.77
C VAL A 313 -22.81 -21.36 -16.88
N GLU A 314 -23.80 -20.52 -16.57
CA GLU A 314 -24.44 -19.61 -17.53
C GLU A 314 -23.42 -18.66 -18.19
N ILE A 315 -22.47 -18.13 -17.40
CA ILE A 315 -21.40 -17.26 -17.91
C ILE A 315 -20.44 -18.04 -18.82
N ALA A 316 -20.06 -19.26 -18.42
CA ALA A 316 -19.17 -20.11 -19.21
C ALA A 316 -19.80 -20.53 -20.54
N ASP A 317 -21.11 -20.82 -20.55
CA ASP A 317 -21.88 -21.12 -21.76
C ASP A 317 -21.96 -19.90 -22.67
N ALA A 318 -22.31 -18.73 -22.14
CA ALA A 318 -22.37 -17.49 -22.92
C ALA A 318 -21.00 -17.10 -23.52
N ALA A 319 -19.89 -17.38 -22.82
CA ALA A 319 -18.55 -17.16 -23.33
C ALA A 319 -18.19 -18.12 -24.47
N ARG A 320 -18.62 -19.38 -24.39
CA ARG A 320 -18.43 -20.38 -25.45
C ARG A 320 -19.19 -20.03 -26.73
N ILE A 321 -20.45 -19.63 -26.61
CA ILE A 321 -21.29 -19.23 -27.75
C ILE A 321 -20.66 -18.05 -28.50
N ARG A 322 -20.27 -16.98 -27.79
CA ARG A 322 -19.59 -15.82 -28.40
C ARG A 322 -18.29 -16.19 -29.12
N SER A 323 -17.55 -17.16 -28.58
CA SER A 323 -16.30 -17.61 -29.19
C SER A 323 -16.53 -18.42 -30.48
N GLN A 324 -17.63 -19.17 -30.56
CA GLN A 324 -18.03 -19.90 -31.76
C GLN A 324 -18.55 -18.98 -32.88
N ASP A 325 -19.28 -17.91 -32.53
CA ASP A 325 -19.74 -16.91 -33.51
C ASP A 325 -18.57 -16.14 -34.14
N HIS A 326 -17.52 -15.84 -33.34
CA HIS A 326 -16.29 -15.22 -33.85
C HIS A 326 -15.47 -16.14 -34.78
N LEU A 327 -15.53 -17.46 -34.58
CA LEU A 327 -14.88 -18.44 -35.46
C LEU A 327 -15.70 -18.74 -36.73
N SER A 328 -17.01 -18.49 -36.70
CA SER A 328 -17.94 -18.77 -37.81
C SER A 328 -18.13 -17.59 -38.77
N THR A 329 -17.51 -16.44 -38.48
CA THR A 329 -17.46 -15.29 -39.41
C THR A 329 -16.22 -15.43 -40.29
N PRO A 330 -16.34 -15.67 -41.61
CA PRO A 330 -15.18 -15.67 -42.50
C PRO A 330 -14.57 -14.26 -42.53
N PRO A 331 -13.25 -14.11 -42.69
CA PRO A 331 -12.67 -12.81 -42.95
C PRO A 331 -13.22 -12.34 -44.30
N GLY A 332 -14.07 -11.31 -44.28
CA GLY A 332 -14.49 -10.61 -45.48
C GLY A 332 -13.25 -10.13 -46.21
N ILE A 333 -13.01 -10.70 -47.40
CA ILE A 333 -11.97 -10.25 -48.32
C ILE A 333 -12.27 -8.78 -48.60
N ALA A 334 -11.35 -7.90 -48.21
CA ALA A 334 -11.36 -6.51 -48.62
C ALA A 334 -11.19 -6.47 -50.14
N ALA A 335 -12.28 -6.27 -50.87
CA ALA A 335 -12.22 -5.90 -52.28
C ALA A 335 -11.80 -4.43 -52.36
N SER A 336 -10.57 -4.22 -52.80
CA SER A 336 -10.07 -2.95 -53.31
C SER A 336 -10.88 -2.55 -54.55
N ASN A 337 -11.35 -1.31 -54.56
CA ASN A 337 -11.93 -0.64 -55.72
C ASN A 337 -10.90 -0.55 -56.85
N ASP A 338 -11.33 -0.79 -58.09
CA ASP A 338 -10.96 0.04 -59.25
C ASP A 338 -12.05 -0.10 -60.36
N PRO A 339 -12.21 0.90 -61.25
CA PRO A 339 -13.46 1.14 -61.98
C PRO A 339 -13.43 0.69 -63.46
N GLU A 340 -14.62 0.79 -64.08
CA GLU A 340 -14.89 0.98 -65.53
C GLU A 340 -15.55 -0.19 -66.33
N ALA A 341 -16.90 -0.16 -66.37
CA ALA A 341 -17.91 -0.36 -67.46
C ALA A 341 -17.75 -1.41 -68.60
N PRO A 342 -18.81 -1.75 -69.40
CA PRO A 342 -20.26 -1.92 -69.15
C PRO A 342 -20.90 -3.21 -69.78
N HIS A 343 -22.23 -3.36 -69.65
CA HIS A 343 -23.20 -4.17 -70.44
C HIS A 343 -23.50 -5.64 -70.07
N ASP A 344 -24.70 -5.85 -69.47
CA ASP A 344 -25.90 -6.49 -70.07
C ASP A 344 -26.74 -7.32 -69.06
N THR A 345 -28.03 -7.00 -69.00
CA THR A 345 -29.13 -7.73 -68.34
C THR A 345 -29.67 -8.85 -69.24
N PRO A 346 -30.61 -9.72 -68.78
CA PRO A 346 -30.92 -10.21 -67.42
C PRO A 346 -31.13 -11.74 -67.40
N GLU A 347 -31.05 -12.41 -66.23
CA GLU A 347 -31.84 -13.63 -66.03
C GLU A 347 -32.04 -13.98 -64.55
N THR A 348 -33.31 -14.16 -64.17
CA THR A 348 -33.79 -14.63 -62.87
C THR A 348 -34.02 -16.15 -62.99
N PRO A 349 -33.69 -16.97 -61.96
CA PRO A 349 -34.80 -17.59 -61.24
C PRO A 349 -34.64 -17.75 -59.70
N LEU A 350 -35.82 -17.91 -59.11
CA LEU A 350 -36.24 -18.06 -57.71
C LEU A 350 -35.87 -19.44 -57.05
N PRO A 351 -36.20 -19.66 -55.75
CA PRO A 351 -35.38 -20.41 -54.81
C PRO A 351 -35.78 -21.87 -54.61
N ALA A 352 -34.83 -22.69 -54.13
CA ALA A 352 -35.11 -24.03 -53.62
C ALA A 352 -35.06 -24.07 -52.07
N ALA A 353 -36.11 -24.67 -51.53
CA ALA A 353 -36.43 -24.90 -50.11
C ALA A 353 -35.49 -25.92 -49.42
N PRO A 354 -35.58 -26.06 -48.07
CA PRO A 354 -34.51 -26.60 -47.24
C PRO A 354 -34.54 -28.13 -47.12
N ALA A 355 -33.36 -28.73 -47.02
CA ALA A 355 -33.20 -30.15 -46.71
C ALA A 355 -33.23 -30.40 -45.20
N THR A 356 -34.23 -31.16 -44.79
CA THR A 356 -34.42 -31.82 -43.50
C THR A 356 -33.23 -32.73 -43.15
N ARG A 357 -32.70 -32.64 -41.92
CA ARG A 357 -31.95 -33.76 -41.30
C ARG A 357 -32.33 -33.96 -39.82
N THR A 358 -32.90 -35.14 -39.61
CA THR A 358 -33.30 -35.84 -38.39
C THR A 358 -32.07 -36.22 -37.52
N PRO A 359 -32.21 -36.44 -36.20
CA PRO A 359 -31.10 -36.38 -35.23
C PRO A 359 -30.44 -37.73 -34.95
N ALA A 360 -29.24 -37.69 -34.37
CA ALA A 360 -28.54 -38.85 -33.79
C ALA A 360 -27.66 -38.39 -32.61
N PRO A 361 -27.13 -39.29 -31.77
CA PRO A 361 -27.86 -40.09 -30.78
C PRO A 361 -27.39 -39.80 -29.34
N SER A 362 -28.19 -40.23 -28.38
CA SER A 362 -27.94 -40.15 -26.93
C SER A 362 -26.74 -41.01 -26.50
N HIS A 363 -25.78 -40.41 -25.79
CA HIS A 363 -24.70 -41.13 -25.11
C HIS A 363 -24.91 -41.19 -23.58
N PRO A 364 -24.41 -42.26 -22.93
CA PRO A 364 -24.93 -42.74 -21.65
C PRO A 364 -24.45 -41.97 -20.42
N ARG A 365 -25.32 -41.92 -19.41
CA ARG A 365 -25.10 -41.39 -18.07
C ARG A 365 -23.86 -42.01 -17.42
N ARG A 366 -22.84 -41.19 -17.14
CA ARG A 366 -21.71 -41.57 -16.26
C ARG A 366 -22.17 -41.57 -14.80
N LYS A 367 -21.88 -42.68 -14.09
CA LYS A 367 -22.08 -42.86 -12.64
C LYS A 367 -21.15 -41.93 -11.82
N PRO A 368 -21.55 -41.54 -10.59
CA PRO A 368 -20.72 -40.67 -9.73
C PRO A 368 -19.54 -41.45 -9.14
N ARG A 369 -18.40 -40.78 -9.01
CA ARG A 369 -17.19 -41.28 -8.33
C ARG A 369 -17.17 -40.71 -6.89
N PRO A 370 -16.65 -41.44 -5.88
CA PRO A 370 -16.89 -41.12 -4.47
C PRO A 370 -15.99 -40.01 -3.93
N ALA A 371 -16.44 -39.43 -2.81
CA ALA A 371 -15.82 -38.34 -2.07
C ALA A 371 -14.48 -38.73 -1.44
N GLY A 372 -13.48 -37.85 -1.54
CA GLY A 372 -12.25 -37.94 -0.74
C GLY A 372 -11.05 -37.23 -1.37
N ALA A 373 -10.86 -35.95 -1.00
CA ALA A 373 -9.60 -35.26 -0.73
C ALA A 373 -9.80 -33.74 -0.90
N ALA A 374 -9.49 -32.97 0.13
CA ALA A 374 -9.58 -31.51 0.14
C ALA A 374 -8.69 -30.91 -0.95
N GLN A 375 -9.30 -30.45 -2.04
CA GLN A 375 -8.63 -29.73 -3.10
C GLN A 375 -8.47 -28.26 -2.69
N ASP A 376 -7.24 -27.78 -2.82
CA ASP A 376 -6.70 -26.48 -2.42
C ASP A 376 -7.69 -25.30 -2.38
N ARG A 377 -7.82 -24.73 -1.18
CA ARG A 377 -8.51 -23.47 -0.92
C ARG A 377 -7.67 -22.31 -1.51
N HIS A 378 -8.21 -21.65 -2.55
CA HIS A 378 -7.84 -20.31 -3.04
C HIS A 378 -6.72 -20.12 -4.10
N PRO A 379 -6.89 -20.61 -5.35
CA PRO A 379 -6.06 -20.14 -6.48
C PRO A 379 -6.41 -18.72 -6.96
N ILE A 380 -7.69 -18.31 -6.85
CA ILE A 380 -8.20 -17.06 -7.45
C ILE A 380 -7.82 -15.81 -6.64
N LEU A 381 -7.69 -15.93 -5.31
CA LEU A 381 -7.25 -14.82 -4.47
C LEU A 381 -5.78 -14.44 -4.72
N ARG A 382 -4.92 -15.41 -5.04
CA ARG A 382 -3.50 -15.17 -5.34
C ARG A 382 -3.29 -14.50 -6.69
N ARG A 383 -4.02 -14.92 -7.74
CA ARG A 383 -3.77 -14.45 -9.11
C ARG A 383 -4.23 -13.01 -9.38
N HIS A 384 -5.28 -12.53 -8.69
CA HIS A 384 -5.82 -11.20 -8.95
C HIS A 384 -5.53 -10.17 -7.87
N TRP A 385 -5.37 -10.59 -6.62
CA TRP A 385 -5.37 -9.64 -5.49
C TRP A 385 -4.04 -9.51 -4.76
N GLY A 386 -3.03 -10.34 -5.08
CA GLY A 386 -1.69 -10.22 -4.48
C GLY A 386 -1.72 -10.14 -2.95
N LEU A 387 -2.69 -10.83 -2.33
CA LEU A 387 -2.79 -10.95 -0.88
C LEU A 387 -1.77 -11.99 -0.44
N THR A 388 -0.56 -11.52 -0.12
CA THR A 388 0.38 -12.20 0.77
C THR A 388 0.43 -11.39 2.06
N GLY A 389 0.02 -12.01 3.18
CA GLY A 389 0.32 -11.56 4.54
C GLY A 389 -0.29 -10.23 4.94
#